data_AF-T1AJH7-F1
#
_entry.id   AF-T1AJH7-F1
#
_cell.length_a   1.000
_cell.length_b   1.000
_cell.length_c   1.000
_cell.angle_alpha   90.00
_cell.angle_beta   90.00
_cell.angle_gamma   90.00
#
_symmetry.space_group_name_H-M   'P 1'
#
loop_
_entity.id
_entity.type
_entity.pdbx_description
1 polymer ?
#
loop_
_entity_poly.entity_id
_entity_poly.type
_entity_poly.pdbx_seq_one_letter_code
_entity_poly.pdbx_strand_id
1 'polypeptide(L)'
;AALRRRRAPSLRRRARPRAHVSGQTRARDPRGALAQRDPLHRAAHRGLDLENTLVASNVVESYAWLATRHLDRFQRGRVIAGLLVEGPRLLALDRRDRSDFLRSFYRRYEGAPVERLRLDGVELWSDLLALRSFPDGLARVRAHRALGHRTVLITGALDFVVAPL
;
A
#
# COMPACT_ATOMS: atom_id res chain seq x y z
N ALA A 1 11.49 39.33 -32.27
CA ALA A 1 11.92 40.41 -31.35
C ALA A 1 11.33 40.13 -29.97
N ALA A 2 12.03 40.14 -28.83
CA ALA A 2 13.41 40.41 -28.49
C ALA A 2 13.75 39.66 -27.18
N LEU A 3 14.82 38.85 -27.20
CA LEU A 3 15.49 38.33 -26.00
C LEU A 3 16.51 39.40 -25.54
N ARG A 4 16.33 40.00 -24.36
CA ARG A 4 17.32 40.91 -23.78
C ARG A 4 18.21 40.20 -22.76
N ARG A 5 19.48 40.05 -23.15
CA ARG A 5 20.61 39.64 -22.31
C ARG A 5 21.09 40.79 -21.42
N ARG A 6 21.42 40.44 -20.18
CA ARG A 6 22.61 40.79 -19.36
C ARG A 6 23.06 42.27 -19.27
N ARG A 7 23.30 42.72 -18.03
CA ARG A 7 24.55 43.36 -17.57
C ARG A 7 24.54 43.58 -16.04
N ALA A 8 25.49 42.97 -15.34
CA ALA A 8 26.13 43.48 -14.11
C ALA A 8 27.54 43.96 -14.52
N PRO A 9 28.46 44.50 -13.66
CA PRO A 9 28.43 44.70 -12.20
C PRO A 9 29.01 46.07 -11.75
N SER A 10 29.08 46.37 -10.44
CA SER A 10 30.21 47.16 -9.91
C SER A 10 30.41 47.00 -8.40
N LEU A 11 31.68 46.86 -8.04
CA LEU A 11 32.28 46.69 -6.72
C LEU A 11 32.30 48.01 -5.95
N ARG A 12 32.13 47.99 -4.62
CA ARG A 12 32.95 48.82 -3.71
C ARG A 12 33.25 48.10 -2.38
N ARG A 13 34.54 48.14 -2.06
CA ARG A 13 35.27 47.58 -0.91
C ARG A 13 35.45 48.68 0.14
N ARG A 14 35.40 48.34 1.44
CA ARG A 14 36.08 48.96 2.63
C ARG A 14 35.30 48.51 3.88
N ALA A 15 35.83 48.39 5.09
CA ALA A 15 37.13 48.06 5.70
C ALA A 15 36.79 47.84 7.20
N ARG A 16 37.55 46.97 7.90
CA ARG A 16 37.33 46.53 9.30
C ARG A 16 37.59 47.66 10.34
N PRO A 17 37.22 47.44 11.61
CA PRO A 17 38.27 47.05 12.57
C PRO A 17 37.91 45.87 13.49
N ARG A 18 38.98 45.23 13.99
CA ARG A 18 39.04 44.08 14.89
C ARG A 18 38.65 44.46 16.33
N ALA A 19 38.03 43.53 17.04
CA ALA A 19 38.18 43.40 18.49
C ALA A 19 38.60 41.95 18.79
N HIS A 20 39.72 41.82 19.49
CA HIS A 20 40.23 40.56 20.05
C HIS A 20 39.46 40.27 21.34
N VAL A 21 38.89 39.08 21.47
CA VAL A 21 38.64 38.45 22.78
C VAL A 21 39.19 37.03 22.73
N SER A 22 40.06 36.78 23.70
CA SER A 22 40.81 35.58 23.97
C SER A 22 39.92 34.42 24.45
N GLY A 23 40.31 33.20 24.10
CA GLY A 23 40.15 32.03 24.97
C GLY A 23 38.83 31.26 24.87
N GLN A 24 38.80 30.24 24.02
CA GLN A 24 38.72 28.83 24.46
C GLN A 24 38.48 27.92 23.24
N THR A 25 39.55 27.26 22.83
CA THR A 25 39.56 26.22 21.80
C THR A 25 38.92 24.96 22.35
N ARG A 26 37.60 24.79 22.19
CA ARG A 26 37.02 23.43 22.11
C ARG A 26 37.06 23.03 20.65
N ALA A 27 38.00 22.18 20.30
CA ALA A 27 38.02 21.46 19.03
C ALA A 27 36.69 20.71 18.89
N ARG A 28 35.74 21.27 18.13
CA ARG A 28 34.57 20.55 17.64
C ARG A 28 35.06 19.63 16.53
N ASP A 29 35.09 18.35 16.83
CA ASP A 29 35.29 17.28 15.86
C ASP A 29 34.33 17.46 14.66
N PRO A 30 34.82 17.71 13.42
CA PRO A 30 33.95 17.88 12.26
C PRO A 30 33.34 16.57 11.77
N ARG A 31 33.65 15.41 12.39
CA ARG A 31 33.12 14.11 11.99
C ARG A 31 31.77 13.74 12.63
N GLY A 32 31.28 14.52 13.58
CA GLY A 32 29.97 14.29 14.22
C GLY A 32 28.77 15.03 13.60
N ALA A 33 29.00 15.99 12.69
CA ALA A 33 27.95 16.94 12.26
C ALA A 33 27.22 16.56 10.95
N LEU A 34 27.52 15.41 10.34
CA LEU A 34 26.85 14.93 9.12
C LEU A 34 25.91 13.73 9.36
N ALA A 35 25.77 13.26 10.61
CA ALA A 35 24.93 12.11 10.95
C ALA A 35 23.58 12.46 11.58
N GLN A 36 23.25 13.76 11.75
CA GLN A 36 21.90 14.21 12.12
C GLN A 36 21.08 14.59 10.88
N ARG A 37 21.05 13.68 9.89
CA ARG A 37 20.11 13.76 8.78
C ARG A 37 18.92 12.86 9.14
N ASP A 38 17.89 13.52 9.64
CA ASP A 38 16.47 13.15 9.60
C ASP A 38 16.13 11.63 9.60
N PRO A 39 15.68 11.05 10.73
CA PRO A 39 15.25 9.66 10.80
C PRO A 39 14.06 9.33 9.89
N LEU A 40 13.35 10.34 9.37
CA LEU A 40 12.19 10.15 8.50
C LEU A 40 12.56 9.81 7.05
N HIS A 41 13.83 9.93 6.65
CA HIS A 41 14.24 9.79 5.25
C HIS A 41 14.80 8.41 4.85
N ARG A 42 14.74 7.41 5.73
CA ARG A 42 15.18 6.03 5.41
C ARG A 42 14.17 4.93 5.71
N ALA A 43 12.89 5.28 5.88
CA ALA A 43 11.83 4.29 5.82
C ALA A 43 11.59 3.94 4.35
N ALA A 44 12.27 2.92 3.83
CA ALA A 44 11.90 2.38 2.53
C ALA A 44 10.43 1.93 2.63
N HIS A 45 9.55 2.58 1.88
CA HIS A 45 8.16 2.18 1.78
C HIS A 45 8.07 1.03 0.78
N ARG A 46 7.57 -0.13 1.23
CA ARG A 46 7.34 -1.27 0.34
C ARG A 46 5.84 -1.41 0.10
N GLY A 47 5.42 -1.08 -1.12
CA GLY A 47 4.11 -1.47 -1.62
C GLY A 47 4.05 -2.99 -1.81
N LEU A 48 3.02 -3.61 -1.26
CA LEU A 48 2.73 -5.04 -1.37
C LEU A 48 1.34 -5.17 -1.98
N ASP A 49 1.19 -6.08 -2.94
CA ASP A 49 -0.12 -6.51 -3.40
C ASP A 49 -0.54 -7.76 -2.62
N LEU A 50 -1.83 -7.93 -2.37
CA LEU A 50 -2.35 -9.12 -1.68
C LEU A 50 -2.58 -10.25 -2.66
N GLU A 51 -3.47 -10.00 -3.62
CA GLU A 51 -4.03 -11.00 -4.51
C GLU A 51 -2.97 -11.38 -5.52
N ASN A 52 -2.81 -12.68 -5.77
CA ASN A 52 -1.79 -13.24 -6.66
C ASN A 52 -0.32 -12.90 -6.31
N THR A 53 -0.07 -12.19 -5.19
CA THR A 53 1.29 -11.84 -4.71
C THR A 53 1.59 -12.38 -3.32
N LEU A 54 0.67 -12.22 -2.36
CA LEU A 54 0.78 -12.80 -1.02
C LEU A 54 -0.17 -14.00 -0.85
N VAL A 55 -1.28 -14.03 -1.58
CA VAL A 55 -2.29 -15.07 -1.52
C VAL A 55 -2.73 -15.47 -2.92
N ALA A 56 -2.82 -16.78 -3.18
CA ALA A 56 -3.37 -17.34 -4.41
C ALA A 56 -4.91 -17.28 -4.42
N SER A 57 -5.47 -16.07 -4.37
CA SER A 57 -6.89 -15.78 -4.47
C SER A 57 -7.12 -14.44 -5.17
N ASN A 58 -8.39 -14.10 -5.44
CA ASN A 58 -8.81 -12.86 -6.06
C ASN A 58 -10.13 -12.34 -5.43
N VAL A 59 -10.50 -11.10 -5.76
CA VAL A 59 -11.71 -10.44 -5.23
C VAL A 59 -13.01 -11.21 -5.51
N VAL A 60 -13.08 -11.95 -6.64
CA VAL A 60 -14.28 -12.70 -7.03
C VAL A 60 -14.45 -13.94 -6.16
N GLU A 61 -13.34 -14.65 -5.87
CA GLU A 61 -13.33 -15.78 -4.95
C GLU A 61 -13.71 -15.34 -3.52
N SER A 62 -13.11 -14.25 -3.03
CA SER A 62 -13.43 -13.69 -1.72
C SER A 62 -14.90 -13.28 -1.62
N TYR A 63 -15.44 -12.62 -2.65
CA TYR A 63 -16.87 -12.30 -2.74
C TYR A 63 -17.74 -13.56 -2.76
N ALA A 64 -17.42 -14.55 -3.59
CA ALA A 64 -18.22 -15.77 -3.69
C ALA A 64 -18.29 -16.51 -2.35
N TRP A 65 -17.19 -16.53 -1.60
CA TRP A 65 -17.16 -17.10 -0.26
C TRP A 65 -18.08 -16.32 0.69
N LEU A 66 -17.92 -15.00 0.80
CA LEU A 66 -18.72 -14.15 1.69
C LEU A 66 -20.21 -14.20 1.35
N ALA A 67 -20.54 -14.06 0.06
CA ALA A 67 -21.92 -14.04 -0.43
C ALA A 67 -22.65 -15.37 -0.23
N THR A 68 -21.92 -16.48 -0.10
CA THR A 68 -22.53 -17.83 0.00
C THR A 68 -22.37 -18.48 1.37
N ARG A 69 -21.63 -17.87 2.30
CA ARG A 69 -21.28 -18.46 3.61
C ARG A 69 -22.48 -18.91 4.44
N HIS A 70 -23.58 -18.17 4.35
CA HIS A 70 -24.82 -18.40 5.12
C HIS A 70 -25.97 -18.92 4.27
N LEU A 71 -25.70 -19.32 3.02
CA LEU A 71 -26.71 -19.82 2.09
C LEU A 71 -26.77 -21.35 2.12
N ASP A 72 -27.94 -21.91 1.80
CA ASP A 72 -28.06 -23.33 1.53
C ASP A 72 -27.33 -23.74 0.23
N ARG A 73 -27.19 -25.05 -0.01
CA ARG A 73 -26.43 -25.57 -1.16
C ARG A 73 -27.01 -25.12 -2.50
N PHE A 74 -28.33 -25.04 -2.62
CA PHE A 74 -29.00 -24.66 -3.87
C PHE A 74 -28.82 -23.16 -4.14
N GLN A 75 -29.06 -22.33 -3.13
CA GLN A 75 -28.82 -20.88 -3.20
C GLN A 75 -27.36 -20.56 -3.51
N ARG A 76 -26.42 -21.23 -2.84
CA ARG A 76 -24.98 -21.12 -3.12
C ARG A 76 -24.66 -21.49 -4.57
N GLY A 77 -25.21 -22.60 -5.07
CA GLY A 77 -25.04 -23.03 -6.45
C GLY A 77 -25.50 -21.96 -7.45
N ARG A 78 -26.64 -21.30 -7.20
CA ARG A 78 -27.15 -20.22 -8.04
C ARG A 78 -26.21 -19.02 -8.10
N VAL A 79 -25.66 -18.60 -6.97
CA VAL A 79 -24.70 -17.47 -6.92
C VAL A 79 -23.43 -17.81 -7.71
N ILE A 80 -22.87 -19.00 -7.48
CA ILE A 80 -21.65 -19.43 -8.19
C ILE A 80 -21.90 -19.54 -9.69
N ALA A 81 -23.03 -20.14 -10.11
CA ALA A 81 -23.40 -20.23 -11.51
C ALA A 81 -23.54 -18.84 -12.16
N GLY A 82 -24.17 -17.89 -11.47
CA GLY A 82 -24.26 -16.50 -11.94
C GLY A 82 -22.89 -15.86 -12.15
N LEU A 83 -21.97 -16.02 -11.20
CA LEU A 83 -20.60 -15.52 -11.33
C LEU A 83 -19.84 -16.16 -12.50
N LEU A 84 -20.02 -17.46 -12.75
CA LEU A 84 -19.41 -18.16 -13.88
C LEU A 84 -19.95 -17.66 -15.22
N VAL A 85 -21.27 -17.45 -15.32
CA VAL A 85 -21.92 -16.88 -16.51
C VAL A 85 -21.44 -15.45 -16.76
N GLU A 86 -21.28 -14.64 -15.72
CA GLU A 86 -20.76 -13.27 -15.82
C GLU A 86 -19.23 -13.22 -16.04
N GLY A 87 -18.51 -14.30 -15.74
CA GLY A 87 -17.05 -14.38 -15.71
C GLY A 87 -16.35 -13.80 -16.95
N PRO A 88 -16.72 -14.19 -18.18
CA PRO A 88 -16.11 -13.63 -19.39
C PRO A 88 -16.27 -12.12 -19.51
N ARG A 89 -17.43 -11.58 -19.13
CA ARG A 89 -17.70 -10.13 -19.13
C ARG A 89 -16.85 -9.43 -18.06
N LEU A 90 -16.77 -10.00 -16.87
CA LEU A 90 -15.96 -9.45 -15.78
C LEU A 90 -14.49 -9.41 -16.17
N LEU A 91 -13.97 -10.48 -16.78
CA LEU A 91 -12.60 -10.55 -17.29
C LEU A 91 -12.33 -9.54 -18.41
N ALA A 92 -13.27 -9.35 -19.32
CA ALA A 92 -13.14 -8.35 -20.39
C ALA A 92 -13.10 -6.92 -19.83
N LEU A 93 -13.93 -6.63 -18.81
CA LEU A 93 -13.93 -5.33 -18.13
C LEU A 93 -12.61 -5.11 -17.38
N ASP A 94 -12.14 -6.12 -16.65
CA ASP A 94 -10.89 -6.09 -15.90
C ASP A 94 -9.67 -5.79 -16.78
N ARG A 95 -9.58 -6.46 -17.94
CA ARG A 95 -8.52 -6.24 -18.93
C ARG A 95 -8.54 -4.86 -19.57
N ARG A 96 -9.71 -4.21 -19.61
CA ARG A 96 -9.87 -2.88 -20.20
C ARG A 96 -9.60 -1.79 -19.18
N ASP A 97 -10.21 -1.88 -18.01
CA ASP A 97 -10.05 -0.96 -16.88
C ASP A 97 -10.34 -1.69 -15.57
N ARG A 98 -9.26 -2.05 -14.85
CA ARG A 98 -9.31 -2.68 -13.52
C ARG A 98 -10.10 -1.84 -12.52
N SER A 99 -10.00 -0.51 -12.59
CA SER A 99 -10.67 0.37 -11.63
C SER A 99 -12.18 0.35 -11.83
N ASP A 100 -12.63 0.37 -13.08
CA ASP A 100 -14.05 0.27 -13.40
C ASP A 100 -14.62 -1.12 -13.11
N PHE A 101 -13.83 -2.18 -13.33
CA PHE A 101 -14.16 -3.51 -12.86
C PHE A 101 -14.40 -3.51 -11.35
N LEU A 102 -13.45 -3.01 -10.56
CA LEU A 102 -13.58 -3.00 -9.10
C LEU A 102 -14.80 -2.18 -8.65
N ARG A 103 -14.96 -0.95 -9.14
CA ARG A 103 -16.13 -0.11 -8.81
C ARG A 103 -17.46 -0.82 -9.13
N SER A 104 -17.53 -1.45 -10.30
CA SER A 104 -18.72 -2.18 -10.72
C SER A 104 -18.94 -3.46 -9.91
N PHE A 105 -17.85 -4.17 -9.59
CA PHE A 105 -17.90 -5.43 -8.86
C PHE A 105 -18.36 -5.22 -7.43
N TYR A 106 -17.77 -4.24 -6.73
CA TYR A 106 -18.06 -3.94 -5.32
C TYR A 106 -19.47 -3.38 -5.07
N ARG A 107 -20.20 -2.91 -6.09
CA ARG A 107 -21.63 -2.60 -5.96
C ARG A 107 -22.47 -3.79 -5.50
N ARG A 108 -21.99 -5.02 -5.66
CA ARG A 108 -22.67 -6.23 -5.14
C ARG A 108 -22.76 -6.28 -3.61
N TYR A 109 -21.95 -5.49 -2.90
CA TYR A 109 -22.03 -5.36 -1.45
C TYR A 109 -23.05 -4.30 -1.00
N GLU A 110 -23.74 -3.63 -1.91
CA GLU A 110 -24.75 -2.63 -1.56
C GLU A 110 -25.85 -3.24 -0.68
N GLY A 111 -26.07 -2.63 0.49
CA GLY A 111 -27.02 -3.12 1.49
C GLY A 111 -26.55 -4.32 2.33
N ALA A 112 -25.33 -4.83 2.11
CA ALA A 112 -24.81 -5.93 2.90
C ALA A 112 -24.50 -5.47 4.36
N PRO A 113 -24.83 -6.29 5.37
CA PRO A 113 -24.57 -5.95 6.78
C PRO A 113 -23.06 -5.94 7.08
N VAL A 114 -22.47 -4.76 7.21
CA VAL A 114 -21.02 -4.55 7.38
C VAL A 114 -20.47 -5.32 8.57
N GLU A 115 -21.16 -5.31 9.70
CA GLU A 115 -20.76 -5.97 10.94
C GLU A 115 -20.68 -7.49 10.75
N ARG A 116 -21.62 -8.07 10.00
CA ARG A 116 -21.57 -9.49 9.64
C ARG A 116 -20.40 -9.76 8.70
N LEU A 117 -20.19 -8.92 7.68
CA LEU A 117 -19.06 -9.09 6.76
C LEU A 117 -17.71 -9.01 7.48
N ARG A 118 -17.58 -8.16 8.50
CA ARG A 118 -16.37 -8.10 9.34
C ARG A 118 -16.13 -9.40 10.09
N LEU A 119 -17.17 -9.96 10.70
CA LEU A 119 -17.09 -11.26 11.40
C LEU A 119 -16.74 -12.39 10.41
N ASP A 120 -17.45 -12.46 9.29
CA ASP A 120 -17.22 -13.44 8.24
C ASP A 120 -15.83 -13.27 7.59
N GLY A 121 -15.26 -12.07 7.61
CA GLY A 121 -13.92 -11.79 7.09
C GLY A 121 -12.81 -12.51 7.86
N VAL A 122 -12.98 -12.71 9.17
CA VAL A 122 -12.03 -13.49 9.99
C VAL A 122 -12.05 -14.97 9.60
N GLU A 123 -13.25 -15.49 9.34
CA GLU A 123 -13.45 -16.86 8.88
C GLU A 123 -12.93 -17.04 7.43
N LEU A 124 -13.20 -16.07 6.54
CA LEU A 124 -12.65 -16.05 5.18
C LEU A 124 -11.12 -16.12 5.19
N TRP A 125 -10.48 -15.36 6.09
CA TRP A 125 -9.04 -15.40 6.24
C TRP A 125 -8.56 -16.83 6.54
N SER A 126 -9.16 -17.49 7.53
CA SER A 126 -8.76 -18.82 7.98
C SER A 126 -9.08 -19.91 6.95
N ASP A 127 -10.28 -19.88 6.36
CA ASP A 127 -10.80 -20.91 5.47
C ASP A 127 -10.29 -20.83 4.04
N LEU A 128 -9.82 -19.65 3.60
CA LEU A 128 -9.42 -19.42 2.21
C LEU A 128 -8.03 -18.81 2.10
N LEU A 129 -7.79 -17.66 2.74
CA LEU A 129 -6.62 -16.84 2.43
C LEU A 129 -5.34 -17.37 3.07
N ALA A 130 -5.41 -17.77 4.33
CA ALA A 130 -4.28 -18.35 5.05
C ALA A 130 -3.81 -19.66 4.39
N LEU A 131 -4.75 -20.53 4.00
CA LEU A 131 -4.45 -21.81 3.34
C LEU A 131 -3.83 -21.64 1.95
N ARG A 132 -4.08 -20.50 1.29
CA ARG A 132 -3.60 -20.20 -0.06
C ARG A 132 -2.52 -19.13 -0.06
N SER A 133 -1.98 -18.78 1.10
CA SER A 133 -0.90 -17.80 1.24
C SER A 133 0.42 -18.34 0.71
N PHE A 134 1.19 -17.50 0.03
CA PHE A 134 2.54 -17.83 -0.42
C PHE A 134 3.53 -17.64 0.74
N PRO A 135 4.17 -18.72 1.25
CA PRO A 135 5.07 -18.62 2.41
C PRO A 135 6.22 -17.64 2.17
N ASP A 136 6.81 -17.67 0.97
CA ASP A 136 7.89 -16.76 0.57
C ASP A 136 7.46 -15.29 0.54
N GLY A 137 6.21 -15.04 0.11
CA GLY A 137 5.61 -13.70 0.12
C GLY A 137 5.54 -13.17 1.55
N LEU A 138 4.96 -13.95 2.46
CA LEU A 138 4.84 -13.58 3.86
C LEU A 138 6.21 -13.43 4.55
N ALA A 139 7.17 -14.31 4.25
CA ALA A 139 8.52 -14.23 4.78
C ALA A 139 9.22 -12.92 4.34
N ARG A 140 9.04 -12.50 3.09
CA ARG A 140 9.56 -11.21 2.59
C ARG A 140 8.92 -10.03 3.31
N VAL A 141 7.61 -10.05 3.57
CA VAL A 141 6.94 -9.00 4.34
C VAL A 141 7.56 -8.88 5.73
N ARG A 142 7.75 -10.01 6.43
CA ARG A 142 8.39 -10.04 7.75
C ARG A 142 9.83 -9.52 7.70
N ALA A 143 10.60 -9.89 6.68
CA ALA A 143 11.97 -9.40 6.50
C ALA A 143 12.01 -7.87 6.29
N HIS A 144 11.10 -7.32 5.48
CA HIS A 144 10.99 -5.86 5.33
C HIS A 144 10.64 -5.17 6.65
N ARG A 145 9.68 -5.71 7.40
CA ARG A 145 9.30 -5.18 8.73
C ARG A 145 10.47 -5.24 9.72
N ALA A 146 11.21 -6.35 9.75
CA ALA A 146 12.39 -6.53 10.61
C ALA A 146 13.53 -5.54 10.28
N LEU A 147 13.64 -5.09 9.03
CA LEU A 147 14.58 -4.04 8.60
C LEU A 147 14.11 -2.61 8.93
N GLY A 148 12.96 -2.45 9.61
CA GLY A 148 12.38 -1.15 9.93
C GLY A 148 11.66 -0.47 8.76
N HIS A 149 11.41 -1.19 7.67
CA HIS A 149 10.68 -0.67 6.52
C HIS A 149 9.18 -0.52 6.84
N ARG A 150 8.57 0.56 6.37
CA ARG A 150 7.11 0.71 6.41
C ARG A 150 6.52 -0.06 5.24
N THR A 151 5.73 -1.11 5.53
CA THR A 151 5.02 -1.89 4.52
C THR A 151 3.61 -1.33 4.32
N VAL A 152 3.20 -1.10 3.07
CA VAL A 152 1.84 -0.66 2.70
C VAL A 152 1.22 -1.73 1.82
N LEU A 153 0.07 -2.26 2.23
CA LEU A 153 -0.71 -3.19 1.43
C LEU A 153 -1.63 -2.40 0.49
N ILE A 154 -1.50 -2.62 -0.81
CA ILE A 154 -2.37 -2.08 -1.85
C ILE A 154 -3.15 -3.26 -2.37
N THR A 155 -4.45 -3.32 -2.11
CA THR A 155 -5.29 -4.46 -2.48
C THR A 155 -6.70 -4.01 -2.83
N GLY A 156 -7.34 -4.75 -3.72
CA GLY A 156 -8.78 -4.62 -3.96
C GLY A 156 -9.61 -5.22 -2.83
N ALA A 157 -9.04 -6.09 -1.98
CA ALA A 157 -9.75 -6.77 -0.91
C ALA A 157 -10.34 -5.80 0.12
N LEU A 158 -11.41 -6.25 0.77
CA LEU A 158 -12.02 -5.51 1.87
C LEU A 158 -11.04 -5.41 3.04
N ASP A 159 -10.95 -4.24 3.67
CA ASP A 159 -9.98 -3.93 4.71
C ASP A 159 -10.02 -4.92 5.89
N PHE A 160 -11.20 -5.33 6.31
CA PHE A 160 -11.38 -6.29 7.39
C PHE A 160 -10.91 -7.71 7.06
N VAL A 161 -10.86 -8.07 5.77
CA VAL A 161 -10.36 -9.38 5.32
C VAL A 161 -8.85 -9.47 5.46
N VAL A 162 -8.16 -8.34 5.35
CA VAL A 162 -6.68 -8.25 5.38
C VAL A 162 -6.13 -7.79 6.72
N ALA A 163 -6.98 -7.36 7.65
CA ALA A 163 -6.57 -6.94 8.99
C ALA A 163 -5.66 -7.95 9.73
N PRO A 164 -5.76 -9.29 9.53
CA PRO A 164 -4.86 -10.25 10.18
C PRO A 164 -3.40 -10.31 9.68
N LEU A 165 -2.97 -9.53 8.67
CA LEU A 165 -1.63 -9.57 8.01
C LEU A 165 -0.50 -8.73 8.66
#